data_AF-A0A392MF51-F1
#
_entry.id   AF-A0A392MF51-F1
#
_cell.length_a   1.000
_cell.length_b   1.000
_cell.length_c   1.000
_cell.angle_alpha   90.00
_cell.angle_beta   90.00
_cell.angle_gamma   90.00
#
_symmetry.space_group_name_H-M   'P 1'
#
loop_
_entity.id
_entity.type
_entity.pdbx_description
1 polymer ?
#
loop_
_entity_poly.entity_id
_entity_poly.type
_entity_poly.pdbx_seq_one_letter_code
_entity_poly.pdbx_strand_id
1 'polypeptide(L)'
;SKKYEHLLKLERATENLTLFEADILNYESVYKAIVGCTAVFHVASPVPSTVVPNPEVEVIEPAVKGTANVLEASLKAKVERVVFVSSGAAVAINPNFSEDKVIDESCWSDKDYCKKTKVTKILLHYMCA
;
A
#
# COMPACT_ATOMS: atom_id res chain seq x y z
N SER A 1 12.22 5.30 21.12
CA SER A 1 12.47 3.90 20.72
C SER A 1 13.63 3.87 19.74
N LYS A 2 14.64 3.00 19.97
CA LYS A 2 15.85 2.88 19.14
C LYS A 2 15.57 2.73 17.64
N LYS A 3 14.42 2.12 17.29
CA LYS A 3 13.97 1.91 15.90
C LYS A 3 13.86 3.20 15.08
N TYR A 4 13.40 4.30 15.68
CA TYR A 4 13.07 5.54 14.96
C TYR A 4 14.03 6.70 15.27
N GLU A 5 15.09 6.47 16.07
CA GLU A 5 16.03 7.53 16.46
C GLU A 5 16.70 8.22 15.27
N HIS A 6 16.91 7.49 14.17
CA HIS A 6 17.51 8.04 12.96
C HIS A 6 16.60 9.10 12.29
N LEU A 7 15.27 8.96 12.39
CA LEU A 7 14.32 9.93 11.84
C LEU A 7 14.35 11.25 12.62
N LEU A 8 14.53 11.17 13.93
CA LEU A 8 14.63 12.35 14.80
C LEU A 8 15.95 13.12 14.62
N LYS A 9 16.94 12.52 13.95
CA LYS A 9 18.22 13.15 13.60
C LYS A 9 18.19 13.85 12.23
N LEU A 10 17.09 13.75 11.49
CA LEU A 10 16.93 14.45 10.22
C LEU A 10 16.89 15.97 10.45
N GLU A 11 17.33 16.73 9.45
CA GLU A 11 17.30 18.18 9.50
C GLU A 11 15.87 18.67 9.77
N ARG A 12 15.71 19.56 10.77
CA ARG A 12 14.41 20.13 11.18
C ARG A 12 13.36 19.10 11.63
N ALA A 13 13.74 17.89 12.03
CA ALA A 13 12.79 16.87 12.50
C ALA A 13 11.92 17.37 13.67
N THR A 14 12.47 18.16 14.60
CA THR A 14 11.72 18.71 15.74
C THR A 14 10.63 19.70 15.35
N GLU A 15 10.70 20.27 14.15
CA GLU A 15 9.72 21.24 13.62
C GLU A 15 8.74 20.57 12.66
N ASN A 16 9.23 19.65 11.82
CA ASN A 16 8.51 19.16 10.64
C ASN A 16 8.14 17.67 10.71
N LEU A 17 8.53 16.93 11.75
CA LEU A 17 8.24 15.51 11.90
C LEU A 17 7.46 15.25 13.19
N THR A 18 6.25 14.70 13.04
CA THR A 18 5.50 14.10 14.14
C THR A 18 5.34 12.61 13.88
N LEU A 19 5.74 11.79 14.84
CA LEU A 19 5.58 10.33 14.77
C LEU A 19 4.28 9.92 15.45
N PHE A 20 3.44 9.18 14.71
CA PHE A 20 2.23 8.56 15.22
C PHE A 20 2.41 7.06 15.32
N GLU A 21 1.94 6.47 16.41
CA GLU A 21 1.72 5.03 16.47
C GLU A 21 0.40 4.73 15.76
N ALA A 22 0.47 3.97 14.67
CA ALA A 22 -0.68 3.61 13.87
C ALA A 22 -0.52 2.22 13.25
N ASP A 23 -1.64 1.52 13.13
CA ASP A 23 -1.79 0.27 12.40
C ASP A 23 -2.87 0.51 11.33
N ILE A 24 -2.55 0.22 10.06
CA ILE A 24 -3.49 0.43 8.95
C ILE A 24 -4.78 -0.38 9.09
N LEU A 25 -4.78 -1.45 9.90
CA LEU A 25 -5.98 -2.24 10.21
C LEU A 25 -6.81 -1.66 11.37
N ASN A 26 -6.26 -0.69 12.11
CA ASN A 26 -6.96 0.06 13.15
C ASN A 26 -7.31 1.46 12.64
N TYR A 27 -8.56 1.60 12.20
CA TYR A 27 -9.12 2.84 11.64
C TYR A 27 -8.88 4.07 12.51
N GLU A 28 -9.12 4.00 13.82
CA GLU A 28 -8.99 5.16 14.71
C GLU A 28 -7.55 5.65 14.80
N SER A 29 -6.58 4.73 14.78
CA SER A 29 -5.16 5.08 14.78
C SER A 29 -4.74 5.76 13.46
N VAL A 30 -5.28 5.30 12.33
CA VAL A 30 -5.07 5.90 11.00
C VAL A 30 -5.71 7.28 10.92
N TYR A 31 -6.97 7.40 11.34
CA TYR A 31 -7.69 8.67 11.34
C TYR A 31 -6.97 9.72 12.17
N LYS A 32 -6.52 9.36 13.38
CA LYS A 32 -5.73 10.24 14.24
C LYS A 32 -4.44 10.73 13.58
N ALA A 33 -3.78 9.89 12.79
CA ALA A 33 -2.56 10.27 12.07
C ALA A 33 -2.82 11.15 10.83
N ILE A 34 -4.04 11.12 10.27
CA ILE A 34 -4.41 11.82 9.04
C ILE A 34 -5.11 13.17 9.30
N VAL A 35 -5.79 13.35 10.43
CA VAL A 35 -6.51 14.60 10.74
C VAL A 35 -5.57 15.81 10.68
N GLY A 36 -5.96 16.81 9.88
CA GLY A 36 -5.19 18.03 9.66
C GLY A 36 -4.21 17.97 8.49
N CYS A 37 -4.06 16.81 7.83
CA CYS A 37 -3.24 16.69 6.62
C CYS A 37 -3.95 17.22 5.38
N THR A 38 -3.22 17.93 4.51
CA THR A 38 -3.69 18.32 3.17
C THR A 38 -3.56 17.17 2.17
N ALA A 39 -2.52 16.34 2.31
CA ALA A 39 -2.25 15.21 1.44
C ALA A 39 -1.77 14.00 2.26
N VAL A 40 -2.03 12.79 1.76
CA VAL A 40 -1.61 11.52 2.38
C VAL A 40 -0.87 10.67 1.37
N PHE A 41 0.29 10.13 1.76
CA PHE A 41 1.03 9.14 0.99
C PHE A 41 0.81 7.76 1.63
N HIS A 42 0.02 6.91 0.99
CA HIS A 42 -0.21 5.55 1.44
C HIS A 42 0.87 4.63 0.88
N VAL A 43 1.89 4.38 1.70
CA VAL A 43 3.06 3.53 1.38
C VAL A 43 3.01 2.20 2.14
N ALA A 44 2.22 2.12 3.22
CA ALA A 44 2.17 0.94 4.08
C ALA A 44 1.42 -0.21 3.41
N SER A 45 2.10 -1.33 3.18
CA SER A 45 1.52 -2.56 2.65
C SER A 45 2.30 -3.76 3.22
N PRO A 46 1.68 -4.92 3.50
CA PRO A 46 2.40 -6.11 3.93
C PRO A 46 3.34 -6.60 2.83
N VAL A 47 4.65 -6.67 3.09
CA VAL A 47 5.66 -7.18 2.12
C VAL A 47 6.42 -8.38 2.73
N PRO A 48 5.88 -9.61 2.67
CA PRO A 48 6.55 -10.77 3.24
C PRO A 48 7.83 -11.10 2.45
N SER A 49 8.92 -11.37 3.17
CA SER A 49 10.21 -11.76 2.57
C SER A 49 10.23 -13.19 2.02
N THR A 50 9.21 -13.99 2.33
CA THR A 50 9.07 -15.40 1.94
C THR A 50 7.66 -15.69 1.47
N VAL A 51 7.47 -16.86 0.85
CA VAL A 51 6.13 -17.34 0.53
C VAL A 51 5.35 -17.54 1.83
N VAL A 52 4.14 -16.97 1.88
CA VAL A 52 3.22 -17.13 3.00
C VAL A 52 2.26 -18.31 2.75
N PRO A 53 1.87 -19.09 3.78
CA PRO A 53 0.94 -20.21 3.63
C PRO A 53 -0.44 -19.79 3.12
N ASN A 54 -0.97 -18.66 3.60
CA ASN A 54 -2.27 -18.15 3.20
C ASN A 54 -2.18 -16.67 2.76
N PRO A 55 -1.80 -16.42 1.49
CA PRO A 55 -1.63 -15.06 0.98
C PRO A 55 -2.91 -14.22 1.03
N GLU A 56 -4.10 -14.84 0.94
CA GLU A 56 -5.37 -14.12 1.02
C GLU A 56 -5.51 -13.43 2.37
N VAL A 57 -5.34 -14.17 3.46
CA VAL A 57 -5.49 -13.66 4.83
C VAL A 57 -4.27 -12.85 5.28
N GLU A 58 -3.07 -13.25 4.88
CA GLU A 58 -1.83 -12.64 5.39
C GLU A 58 -1.39 -11.40 4.60
N VAL A 59 -1.85 -11.23 3.36
CA VAL A 59 -1.41 -10.15 2.47
C VAL A 59 -2.58 -9.40 1.82
N ILE A 60 -3.50 -10.12 1.17
CA ILE A 60 -4.57 -9.48 0.37
C ILE A 60 -5.55 -8.74 1.28
N GLU A 61 -6.15 -9.43 2.23
CA GLU A 61 -7.14 -8.85 3.14
C GLU A 61 -6.56 -7.65 3.90
N PRO A 62 -5.34 -7.72 4.49
CA PRO A 62 -4.75 -6.55 5.14
C PRO A 62 -4.43 -5.40 4.20
N ALA A 63 -3.94 -5.68 2.98
CA ALA A 63 -3.64 -4.63 2.00
C ALA A 63 -4.92 -3.91 1.54
N VAL A 64 -5.98 -4.66 1.25
CA VAL A 64 -7.29 -4.12 0.84
C VAL A 64 -7.93 -3.35 1.99
N LYS A 65 -8.05 -3.97 3.17
CA LYS A 65 -8.68 -3.35 4.34
C LYS A 65 -7.90 -2.13 4.83
N GLY A 66 -6.57 -2.22 4.86
CA GLY A 66 -5.71 -1.11 5.25
C GLY A 66 -5.82 0.07 4.30
N THR A 67 -5.86 -0.19 2.98
CA THR A 67 -6.08 0.86 1.97
C THR A 67 -7.46 1.49 2.11
N ALA A 68 -8.51 0.68 2.31
CA ALA A 68 -9.86 1.19 2.55
C ALA A 68 -9.93 2.11 3.78
N ASN A 69 -9.31 1.70 4.90
CA ASN A 69 -9.23 2.52 6.12
C ASN A 69 -8.54 3.87 5.87
N VAL A 70 -7.43 3.89 5.12
CA VAL A 70 -6.71 5.13 4.79
C VAL A 70 -7.55 6.04 3.90
N LEU A 71 -8.21 5.49 2.88
CA LEU A 71 -9.08 6.28 1.99
C LEU A 71 -10.28 6.84 2.75
N GLU A 72 -10.93 6.04 3.60
CA GLU A 72 -12.07 6.47 4.40
C GLU A 72 -11.68 7.54 5.44
N ALA A 73 -10.56 7.36 6.14
CA ALA A 73 -10.04 8.37 7.05
C ALA A 73 -9.65 9.66 6.32
N SER A 74 -9.03 9.55 5.14
CA SER A 74 -8.68 10.70 4.30
C SER A 74 -9.92 11.48 3.85
N LEU A 75 -10.95 10.76 3.40
CA LEU A 75 -12.23 11.36 3.03
C LEU A 75 -12.88 12.09 4.21
N LYS A 76 -12.94 11.44 5.38
CA LYS A 76 -13.52 12.03 6.61
C LYS A 76 -12.73 13.26 7.08
N ALA A 77 -11.41 13.23 6.97
CA ALA A 77 -10.52 14.34 7.32
C ALA A 77 -10.47 15.44 6.25
N LYS A 78 -11.15 15.28 5.11
CA LYS A 78 -11.16 16.22 3.97
C LYS A 78 -9.76 16.46 3.38
N VAL A 79 -8.95 15.41 3.33
CA VAL A 79 -7.66 15.40 2.61
C VAL A 79 -7.92 15.71 1.12
N GLU A 80 -7.13 16.59 0.54
CA GLU A 80 -7.29 17.02 -0.86
C GLU A 80 -6.76 15.98 -1.85
N ARG A 81 -5.71 15.24 -1.48
CA ARG A 81 -5.09 14.22 -2.33
C ARG A 81 -4.51 13.06 -1.54
N VAL A 82 -4.83 11.84 -1.99
CA VAL A 82 -4.15 10.63 -1.57
C VAL A 82 -3.26 10.13 -2.71
N VAL A 83 -2.00 9.87 -2.41
CA VAL A 83 -1.07 9.19 -3.32
C VAL A 83 -0.91 7.75 -2.82
N PHE A 84 -1.43 6.81 -3.59
CA PHE A 84 -1.25 5.38 -3.32
C PHE A 84 -0.02 4.87 -4.07
N VAL A 85 0.90 4.23 -3.35
CA VAL A 85 2.03 3.55 -3.98
C VAL A 85 1.55 2.19 -4.46
N SER A 86 1.45 2.01 -5.78
CA SER A 86 1.18 0.73 -6.44
C SER A 86 2.49 0.02 -6.86
N SER A 87 2.44 -0.96 -7.77
CA SER A 87 3.62 -1.61 -8.37
C SER A 87 3.41 -1.97 -9.83
N GLY A 88 4.51 -2.07 -10.58
CA GLY A 88 4.51 -2.62 -11.94
C GLY A 88 3.92 -4.04 -12.02
N ALA A 89 3.92 -4.79 -10.92
CA ALA A 89 3.26 -6.09 -10.84
C ALA A 89 1.74 -6.03 -11.06
N ALA A 90 1.09 -4.89 -10.77
CA ALA A 90 -0.33 -4.70 -11.00
C ALA A 90 -0.69 -4.56 -12.49
N VAL A 91 0.29 -4.28 -13.36
CA VAL A 91 0.06 -3.98 -14.78
C VAL A 91 0.74 -4.96 -15.74
N ALA A 92 1.77 -5.71 -15.31
CA ALA A 92 2.64 -6.47 -16.21
C ALA A 92 2.34 -7.99 -16.32
N ILE A 93 1.43 -8.55 -15.52
CA ILE A 93 1.26 -10.01 -15.37
C ILE A 93 -0.08 -10.44 -15.97
N ASN A 94 -0.11 -10.59 -17.29
CA ASN A 94 -1.30 -11.01 -18.01
C ASN A 94 -0.93 -11.97 -19.15
N PRO A 95 -1.46 -13.20 -19.17
CA PRO A 95 -1.10 -14.21 -20.18
C PRO A 95 -1.64 -13.87 -21.57
N ASN A 96 -2.55 -12.90 -21.69
CA ASN A 96 -3.13 -12.47 -22.96
C ASN A 96 -2.32 -11.36 -23.65
N PHE A 97 -1.28 -10.83 -23.01
CA PHE A 97 -0.39 -9.88 -23.65
C PHE A 97 0.51 -10.59 -24.66
N SER A 98 0.62 -10.02 -25.86
CA SER A 98 1.59 -10.44 -26.87
C SER A 98 3.01 -10.08 -26.43
N GLU A 99 4.02 -10.77 -26.98
CA GLU A 99 5.43 -10.50 -26.65
C GLU A 99 5.85 -9.05 -26.95
N ASP A 100 5.31 -8.45 -28.01
CA ASP A 100 5.60 -7.05 -28.40
C ASP A 100 4.74 -6.00 -27.67
N LYS A 101 3.89 -6.41 -26.71
CA LYS A 101 3.02 -5.47 -25.99
C LYS A 101 3.87 -4.56 -25.10
N VAL A 102 3.89 -3.26 -25.41
CA VAL A 102 4.36 -2.24 -24.48
C VAL A 102 3.37 -2.13 -23.32
N ILE A 103 3.88 -2.30 -22.10
CA ILE A 103 3.11 -2.18 -20.87
C ILE A 103 3.07 -0.71 -20.46
N ASP A 104 1.86 -0.18 -20.26
CA ASP A 104 1.58 1.20 -19.88
C ASP A 104 0.51 1.24 -18.76
N GLU A 105 0.08 2.43 -18.36
CA GLU A 105 -0.89 2.66 -17.28
C GLU A 105 -2.30 2.17 -17.61
N SER A 106 -2.58 1.79 -18.86
CA SER A 106 -3.86 1.18 -19.26
C SER A 106 -3.88 -0.34 -19.09
N CYS A 107 -2.72 -0.95 -18.84
CA CYS A 107 -2.57 -2.39 -18.70
C CYS A 107 -2.94 -2.86 -17.28
N TRP A 108 -3.50 -4.06 -17.18
CA TRP A 108 -3.82 -4.70 -15.89
C TRP A 108 -3.40 -6.17 -15.90
N SER A 109 -2.85 -6.58 -14.77
CA SER A 109 -2.55 -7.99 -14.51
C SER A 109 -3.83 -8.81 -14.37
N ASP A 110 -3.80 -10.03 -14.91
CA ASP A 110 -4.92 -10.94 -14.87
C ASP A 110 -5.03 -11.61 -13.49
N LYS A 111 -6.10 -11.28 -12.75
CA LYS A 111 -6.30 -11.72 -11.37
C LYS A 111 -6.30 -13.24 -11.21
N ASP A 112 -6.91 -13.97 -12.15
CA ASP A 112 -7.05 -15.42 -12.04
C ASP A 112 -5.74 -16.14 -12.36
N TYR A 113 -5.01 -15.62 -13.34
CA TYR A 113 -3.65 -16.06 -13.66
C TYR A 113 -2.69 -15.80 -12.49
N CYS A 114 -2.76 -14.62 -11.89
CA CYS A 114 -2.00 -14.25 -10.69
C CYS A 114 -2.24 -15.22 -9.52
N LYS A 115 -3.51 -15.58 -9.27
CA LYS A 115 -3.88 -16.59 -8.26
C LYS A 115 -3.36 -17.98 -8.60
N LYS A 116 -3.55 -18.42 -9.85
CA LYS A 116 -3.18 -19.77 -10.31
C LYS A 116 -1.68 -20.01 -10.26
N THR A 117 -0.90 -19.03 -10.70
CA THR A 117 0.57 -19.14 -10.80
C THR A 117 1.27 -18.95 -9.46
N LYS A 118 0.52 -18.62 -8.39
CA LYS A 118 1.07 -18.30 -7.07
C LYS A 118 2.27 -17.36 -7.22
N VAL A 119 2.15 -16.34 -8.07
CA VAL A 119 3.14 -15.25 -8.13
C VAL A 119 2.93 -14.34 -6.89
N THR A 120 2.75 -14.97 -5.73
CA THR A 120 2.56 -14.42 -4.39
C THR A 120 3.84 -13.81 -3.85
N LYS A 121 5.00 -14.09 -4.46
CA LYS A 121 6.25 -13.39 -4.14
C LYS A 121 6.23 -11.91 -4.53
N ILE A 122 5.34 -11.49 -5.44
CA ILE A 122 5.36 -10.14 -6.02
C ILE A 122 3.96 -9.50 -6.09
N LEU A 123 2.88 -10.26 -6.30
CA LEU A 123 1.63 -9.69 -6.84
C LEU A 123 0.59 -9.15 -5.87
N LEU A 124 0.53 -9.60 -4.62
CA LEU A 124 -0.64 -9.26 -3.80
C LEU A 124 -0.53 -7.89 -3.13
N HIS A 125 0.58 -7.22 -3.35
CA HIS A 125 0.89 -5.94 -2.75
C HIS A 125 0.04 -4.78 -3.29
N TYR A 126 -0.56 -4.91 -4.49
CA TYR A 126 -1.09 -3.74 -5.23
C TYR A 126 -2.27 -4.00 -6.20
N MET A 127 -2.90 -5.17 -6.17
CA MET A 127 -3.92 -5.58 -7.15
C MET A 127 -5.36 -5.06 -6.90
N CYS A 128 -5.55 -3.99 -6.12
CA CYS A 128 -6.88 -3.42 -5.94
C CYS A 128 -6.87 -1.90 -6.12
N ALA A 129 -7.24 -1.48 -7.33
CA ALA A 129 -8.16 -0.38 -7.54
C ALA A 129 -9.34 -0.92 -8.36
#